data_AF-A0A8S2VGG1-F1
#
_entry.id   AF-A0A8S2VGG1-F1
#
_cell.length_a   1.000
_cell.length_b   1.000
_cell.length_c   1.000
_cell.angle_alpha   90.00
_cell.angle_beta   90.00
_cell.angle_gamma   90.00
#
_symmetry.space_group_name_H-M   'P 1'
#
loop_
_entity.id
_entity.type
_entity.pdbx_description
1 polymer ?
#
loop_
_entity_poly.entity_id
_entity_poly.type
_entity_poly.pdbx_seq_one_letter_code
_entity_poly.pdbx_strand_id
1 'polypeptide(L)'
;MPYVGIGQALDLTQTPLNSFLVSSPFFNLNGTSFTIEAWIYLKASSSDRGIFGQCSCSSCADQCLYLIIRNNRLYVDFTSNYLSGSTILYNSTWYHIAFVYNYGTQQQILYVNGVQDAIKSNAQPYQGQSGNITIGSSTVSSTQIYFSGYIDNLLLTTQAKSSTDLLSDASLAAYYSFDSPSSNADSGPNGIDGSAINTLSVTGRVNQGIYFYPSITSYFHAYGFYQIPDGVITNKQFSFALWINPSSTSSSTIIQTFSTTYGLCKTLLGFYSYGTSGGQIFAVCNGASPLGLTGPFITQNTWTHVSLTYSLSNGYTLYVNGVLFGSTGYVASVSSGTLAHLFIGYYSACCLGTFSYNYQGSIDELYVYNRELSQSEVAKLANP
;
A
#
# COMPACT_ATOMS: atom_id res chain seq x y z
N MET A 1 9.56 5.20 1.67
CA MET A 1 8.89 3.89 1.51
C MET A 1 9.88 2.96 0.84
N PRO A 2 9.93 1.67 1.17
CA PRO A 2 10.17 0.74 0.08
C PRO A 2 9.14 -0.38 0.13
N TYR A 3 8.32 -0.45 -0.91
CA TYR A 3 7.93 -1.72 -1.51
C TYR A 3 9.20 -2.52 -1.78
N VAL A 4 9.26 -3.79 -1.40
CA VAL A 4 10.47 -4.61 -1.62
C VAL A 4 10.11 -5.79 -2.52
N GLY A 5 9.40 -5.51 -3.62
CA GLY A 5 9.04 -6.49 -4.65
C GLY A 5 8.54 -7.79 -4.06
N ILE A 6 7.25 -7.87 -3.70
CA ILE A 6 6.69 -9.18 -3.38
C ILE A 6 6.64 -9.97 -4.69
N GLY A 7 7.46 -11.02 -4.77
CA GLY A 7 7.64 -11.81 -5.99
C GLY A 7 9.02 -11.60 -6.62
N GLN A 8 9.03 -11.20 -7.89
CA GLN A 8 10.25 -11.05 -8.69
C GLN A 8 10.23 -9.70 -9.39
N ALA A 9 11.32 -8.94 -9.28
CA ALA A 9 11.51 -7.72 -10.05
C ALA A 9 12.44 -7.97 -11.24
N LEU A 10 12.28 -7.18 -12.30
CA LEU A 10 13.16 -7.18 -13.46
C LEU A 10 14.48 -6.48 -13.11
N ASP A 11 15.61 -7.22 -13.09
CA ASP A 11 16.96 -6.65 -12.88
C ASP A 11 17.57 -6.14 -14.19
N LEU A 12 17.90 -4.85 -14.23
CA LEU A 12 18.39 -4.13 -15.39
C LEU A 12 19.78 -3.56 -15.10
N THR A 13 20.77 -3.86 -15.96
CA THR A 13 22.19 -3.58 -15.71
C THR A 13 22.76 -2.43 -16.55
N GLN A 14 21.93 -1.49 -17.00
CA GLN A 14 22.34 -0.36 -17.85
C GLN A 14 23.05 -0.77 -19.15
N THR A 15 22.66 -1.90 -19.74
CA THR A 15 23.21 -2.39 -21.01
C THR A 15 22.12 -2.63 -22.06
N PRO A 16 22.47 -2.63 -23.36
CA PRO A 16 21.53 -2.97 -24.44
C PRO A 16 20.84 -4.32 -24.32
N LEU A 17 21.48 -5.27 -23.62
CA LEU A 17 20.99 -6.63 -23.46
C LEU A 17 19.94 -6.75 -22.36
N ASN A 18 19.76 -5.72 -21.54
CA ASN A 18 18.89 -5.75 -20.37
C ASN A 18 17.80 -4.67 -20.50
N SER A 19 16.91 -4.86 -21.47
CA SER A 19 15.63 -4.15 -21.56
C SER A 19 14.55 -5.07 -22.09
N PHE A 20 13.29 -4.78 -21.77
CA PHE A 20 12.15 -5.58 -22.20
C PHE A 20 11.43 -4.86 -23.34
N LEU A 21 11.25 -5.57 -24.46
CA LEU A 21 10.51 -5.09 -25.62
C LEU A 21 9.12 -5.70 -25.60
N VAL A 22 8.09 -4.86 -25.55
CA VAL A 22 6.71 -5.32 -25.74
C VAL A 22 6.50 -5.47 -27.25
N SER A 23 6.64 -6.69 -27.77
CA SER A 23 6.36 -7.00 -29.18
C SER A 23 4.85 -7.11 -29.40
N SER A 24 4.19 -5.96 -29.53
CA SER A 24 2.77 -5.85 -29.85
C SER A 24 2.62 -5.05 -31.15
N PRO A 25 1.55 -5.26 -31.95
CA PRO A 25 1.09 -4.19 -32.85
C PRO A 25 1.00 -2.89 -32.05
N PHE A 26 1.38 -1.78 -32.69
CA PHE A 26 1.51 -0.45 -32.07
C PHE A 26 0.38 -0.18 -31.07
N PHE A 27 0.75 -0.03 -29.79
CA PHE A 27 -0.20 0.31 -28.75
C PHE A 27 -0.50 1.80 -28.81
N ASN A 28 -1.69 2.16 -29.28
CA ASN A 28 -2.02 3.54 -29.63
C ASN A 28 -2.32 4.40 -28.40
N LEU A 29 -1.37 5.28 -28.05
CA LEU A 29 -1.51 6.32 -27.02
C LEU A 29 -1.79 7.72 -27.62
N ASN A 30 -1.94 7.81 -28.94
CA ASN A 30 -2.07 9.07 -29.66
C ASN A 30 -3.39 9.77 -29.32
N GLY A 31 -3.32 10.97 -28.76
CA GLY A 31 -4.52 11.75 -28.47
C GLY A 31 -5.47 11.09 -27.47
N THR A 32 -4.96 10.23 -26.58
CA THR A 32 -5.77 9.56 -25.55
C THR A 32 -5.23 9.86 -24.15
N SER A 33 -6.06 9.61 -23.13
CA SER A 33 -5.60 9.60 -21.74
C SER A 33 -4.88 8.29 -21.44
N PHE A 34 -3.84 8.32 -20.61
CA PHE A 34 -3.15 7.12 -20.17
C PHE A 34 -2.38 7.35 -18.87
N THR A 35 -2.06 6.25 -18.20
CA THR A 35 -1.21 6.22 -17.01
C THR A 35 -0.14 5.15 -17.17
N ILE A 36 1.11 5.52 -16.90
CA ILE A 36 2.23 4.59 -16.74
C ILE A 36 2.64 4.66 -15.27
N GLU A 37 2.68 3.53 -14.58
CA GLU A 37 3.17 3.46 -13.21
C GLU A 37 4.04 2.23 -13.00
N ALA A 38 4.95 2.29 -12.04
CA ALA A 38 5.84 1.19 -11.68
C ALA A 38 6.44 1.41 -10.30
N TRP A 39 6.88 0.33 -9.67
CA TRP A 39 7.88 0.39 -8.63
C TRP A 39 9.27 0.34 -9.24
N ILE A 40 10.15 1.24 -8.80
CA ILE A 40 11.54 1.32 -9.27
C ILE A 40 12.52 1.34 -8.11
N TYR A 41 13.62 0.60 -8.22
CA TYR A 41 14.75 0.65 -7.30
C TYR A 41 15.97 1.17 -8.03
N LEU A 42 16.57 2.25 -7.54
CA LEU A 42 17.66 2.89 -8.25
C LEU A 42 19.02 2.34 -7.82
N LYS A 43 19.78 1.76 -8.77
CA LYS A 43 21.22 1.54 -8.60
C LYS A 43 21.98 2.81 -9.02
N ALA A 44 23.21 2.95 -8.52
CA ALA A 44 24.05 4.10 -8.80
C ALA A 44 24.28 4.27 -10.31
N SER A 45 24.12 5.49 -10.81
CA SER A 45 24.37 5.85 -12.20
C SER A 45 24.75 7.32 -12.31
N SER A 46 25.58 7.64 -13.30
CA SER A 46 26.05 9.01 -13.60
C SER A 46 25.34 9.63 -14.80
N SER A 47 24.38 8.93 -15.41
CA SER A 47 23.68 9.34 -16.63
C SER A 47 22.15 9.18 -16.50
N ASP A 48 21.43 9.60 -17.54
CA ASP A 48 19.99 9.40 -17.64
C ASP A 48 19.65 7.89 -17.65
N ARG A 49 18.58 7.53 -16.95
CA ARG A 49 18.11 6.13 -16.82
C ARG A 49 16.73 6.00 -17.46
N GLY A 50 16.63 5.24 -18.56
CA GLY A 50 15.37 5.05 -19.29
C GLY A 50 14.44 4.05 -18.62
N ILE A 51 13.23 4.44 -18.25
CA ILE A 51 12.26 3.57 -17.55
C ILE A 51 11.26 2.98 -18.54
N PHE A 52 10.63 3.85 -19.32
CA PHE A 52 9.61 3.47 -20.30
C PHE A 52 9.79 4.33 -21.57
N GLY A 53 9.61 3.74 -22.74
CA GLY A 53 9.69 4.48 -24.01
C GLY A 53 8.69 3.99 -25.04
N GLN A 54 8.19 4.90 -25.87
CA GLN A 54 7.52 4.61 -27.13
C GLN A 54 7.83 5.76 -28.10
N CYS A 55 8.42 5.46 -29.26
CA CYS A 55 8.99 6.50 -30.12
C CYS A 55 8.72 6.21 -31.60
N SER A 56 7.97 7.10 -32.26
CA SER A 56 7.71 7.04 -33.70
C SER A 56 8.76 7.81 -34.51
N CYS A 57 9.15 9.00 -34.04
CA CYS A 57 10.12 9.88 -34.70
C CYS A 57 10.91 10.70 -33.67
N SER A 58 12.19 10.39 -33.48
CA SER A 58 13.05 10.96 -32.42
C SER A 58 13.35 12.45 -32.56
N SER A 59 13.00 13.07 -33.69
CA SER A 59 13.18 14.49 -33.97
C SER A 59 11.86 15.25 -34.18
N CYS A 60 10.72 14.56 -34.22
CA CYS A 60 9.42 15.17 -34.43
C CYS A 60 8.79 15.53 -33.08
N ALA A 61 8.27 16.76 -32.97
CA ALA A 61 7.56 17.20 -31.78
C ALA A 61 6.39 16.26 -31.45
N ASP A 62 6.19 15.99 -30.16
CA ASP A 62 5.11 15.16 -29.62
C ASP A 62 5.08 13.68 -30.05
N GLN A 63 6.08 13.17 -30.78
CA GLN A 63 6.07 11.81 -31.34
C GLN A 63 7.03 10.81 -30.68
N CYS A 64 7.75 11.18 -29.61
CA CYS A 64 8.51 10.22 -28.80
C CYS A 64 8.32 10.43 -27.31
N LEU A 65 7.59 9.50 -26.71
CA LEU A 65 7.40 9.39 -25.28
C LEU A 65 8.60 8.70 -24.65
N TYR A 66 9.26 9.38 -23.72
CA TYR A 66 10.24 8.77 -22.84
C TYR A 66 10.04 9.23 -21.40
N LEU A 67 9.86 8.26 -20.49
CA LEU A 67 9.83 8.44 -19.05
C LEU A 67 11.16 7.93 -18.48
N ILE A 68 11.92 8.82 -17.86
CA ILE A 68 13.31 8.61 -17.51
C ILE A 68 13.62 9.22 -16.14
N ILE A 69 14.81 8.93 -15.62
CA ILE A 69 15.40 9.67 -14.51
C ILE A 69 16.52 10.54 -15.07
N ARG A 70 16.40 11.86 -14.85
CA ARG A 70 17.39 12.87 -15.23
C ARG A 70 17.73 13.72 -14.01
N ASN A 71 19.02 13.91 -13.73
CA ASN A 71 19.48 14.63 -12.54
C ASN A 71 18.84 14.14 -11.23
N ASN A 72 18.67 12.81 -11.11
CA ASN A 72 18.00 12.15 -9.99
C ASN A 72 16.53 12.56 -9.77
N ARG A 73 15.83 13.04 -10.80
CA ARG A 73 14.39 13.34 -10.75
C ARG A 73 13.67 12.65 -11.89
N LEU A 74 12.37 12.38 -11.71
CA LEU A 74 11.53 11.94 -12.83
C LEU A 74 11.51 13.00 -13.92
N TYR A 75 11.56 12.54 -15.17
CA TYR A 75 11.46 13.39 -16.34
C TYR A 75 10.67 12.65 -17.39
N VAL A 76 9.67 13.32 -17.97
CA VAL A 76 8.89 12.80 -19.08
C VAL A 76 8.88 13.83 -20.20
N ASP A 77 8.89 13.37 -21.44
CA ASP A 77 8.79 14.24 -22.62
C ASP A 77 8.20 13.46 -23.79
N PHE A 78 7.45 14.17 -24.63
CA PHE A 78 6.95 13.68 -25.92
C PHE A 78 7.81 14.15 -27.10
N THR A 79 8.97 14.77 -26.84
CA THR A 79 9.81 15.60 -27.72
C THR A 79 9.33 17.05 -27.77
N SER A 80 10.11 17.95 -27.16
CA SER A 80 9.79 19.39 -26.99
C SER A 80 8.54 19.68 -26.16
N ASN A 81 8.03 18.66 -25.44
CA ASN A 81 6.85 18.74 -24.61
C ASN A 81 7.07 17.98 -23.31
N TYR A 82 8.01 18.51 -22.52
CA TYR A 82 8.49 17.88 -21.31
C TYR A 82 7.76 18.35 -20.05
N LEU A 83 7.90 17.54 -19.00
CA LEU A 83 7.65 17.83 -17.61
C LEU A 83 8.77 17.20 -16.76
N SER A 84 9.35 18.00 -15.87
CA SER A 84 10.35 17.54 -14.89
C SER A 84 9.74 17.52 -13.50
N GLY A 85 10.00 16.44 -12.78
CA GLY A 85 9.73 16.31 -11.36
C GLY A 85 10.62 17.22 -10.52
N SER A 86 10.29 17.32 -9.23
CA SER A 86 11.00 18.14 -8.24
C SER A 86 11.68 17.29 -7.16
N THR A 87 11.10 16.14 -6.84
CA THR A 87 11.58 15.18 -5.85
C THR A 87 12.89 14.54 -6.29
N ILE A 88 13.91 14.61 -5.42
CA ILE A 88 15.18 13.92 -5.62
C ILE A 88 15.03 12.46 -5.20
N LEU A 89 15.33 11.56 -6.13
CA LEU A 89 15.34 10.11 -5.93
C LEU A 89 16.76 9.65 -5.57
N TYR A 90 16.89 8.97 -4.44
CA TYR A 90 18.16 8.46 -3.95
C TYR A 90 18.37 7.01 -4.40
N ASN A 91 19.64 6.64 -4.56
CA ASN A 91 20.00 5.25 -4.86
C ASN A 91 19.64 4.34 -3.67
N SER A 92 19.56 3.04 -3.95
CA SER A 92 19.26 1.99 -2.99
C SER A 92 17.91 2.17 -2.28
N THR A 93 16.96 2.81 -2.96
CA THR A 93 15.63 3.10 -2.42
C THR A 93 14.59 2.76 -3.48
N TRP A 94 13.50 2.11 -3.06
CA TRP A 94 12.33 1.87 -3.89
C TRP A 94 11.40 3.07 -3.91
N TYR A 95 10.86 3.38 -5.08
CA TYR A 95 9.86 4.42 -5.30
C TYR A 95 8.72 3.86 -6.14
N HIS A 96 7.48 4.13 -5.74
CA HIS A 96 6.38 4.05 -6.70
C HIS A 96 6.42 5.32 -7.51
N ILE A 97 6.35 5.21 -8.82
CA ILE A 97 6.33 6.34 -9.73
C ILE A 97 5.10 6.22 -10.62
N ALA A 98 4.55 7.36 -11.01
CA ALA A 98 3.55 7.38 -12.07
C ALA A 98 3.69 8.61 -12.95
N PHE A 99 3.35 8.43 -14.21
CA PHE A 99 3.08 9.48 -15.17
C PHE A 99 1.64 9.35 -15.66
N VAL A 100 0.86 10.42 -15.51
CA VAL A 100 -0.50 10.51 -16.02
C VAL A 100 -0.55 11.57 -17.11
N TYR A 101 -1.09 11.21 -18.26
CA TYR A 101 -1.56 12.17 -19.25
C TYR A 101 -3.09 12.12 -19.31
N ASN A 102 -3.73 13.24 -19.02
CA ASN A 102 -5.18 13.40 -19.13
C ASN A 102 -5.50 14.24 -20.37
N TYR A 103 -6.04 13.61 -21.40
CA TYR A 103 -6.37 14.27 -22.67
C TYR A 103 -7.51 15.29 -22.52
N GLY A 104 -8.50 14.99 -21.67
CA GLY A 104 -9.65 15.88 -21.46
C GLY A 104 -9.28 17.20 -20.78
N THR A 105 -8.33 17.16 -19.84
CA THR A 105 -7.83 18.36 -19.15
C THR A 105 -6.51 18.91 -19.73
N GLN A 106 -5.91 18.21 -20.71
CA GLN A 106 -4.59 18.52 -21.29
C GLN A 106 -3.50 18.67 -20.22
N GLN A 107 -3.47 17.72 -19.28
CA GLN A 107 -2.53 17.73 -18.16
C GLN A 107 -1.54 16.57 -18.24
N GLN A 108 -0.25 16.89 -18.08
CA GLN A 108 0.81 15.94 -17.73
C GLN A 108 1.05 16.03 -16.22
N ILE A 109 1.12 14.90 -15.54
CA ILE A 109 1.30 14.84 -14.08
C ILE A 109 2.30 13.74 -13.72
N LEU A 110 3.29 14.08 -12.92
CA LEU A 110 4.23 13.12 -12.33
C LEU A 110 3.87 12.90 -10.87
N TYR A 111 3.94 11.65 -10.43
CA TYR A 111 3.74 11.24 -9.03
C TYR A 111 4.94 10.44 -8.54
N VAL A 112 5.27 10.63 -7.25
CA VAL A 112 6.25 9.83 -6.52
C VAL A 112 5.61 9.36 -5.22
N ASN A 113 5.61 8.05 -4.98
CA ASN A 113 4.97 7.38 -3.86
C ASN A 113 3.48 7.76 -3.72
N GLY A 114 2.77 7.86 -4.84
CA GLY A 114 1.35 8.22 -4.88
C GLY A 114 1.04 9.70 -4.63
N VAL A 115 2.06 10.53 -4.37
CA VAL A 115 1.90 11.98 -4.16
C VAL A 115 2.33 12.72 -5.43
N GLN A 116 1.56 13.73 -5.84
CA GLN A 116 1.87 14.55 -7.01
C GLN A 116 3.22 15.27 -6.81
N ASP A 117 4.14 15.05 -7.72
CA ASP A 117 5.48 15.65 -7.74
C ASP A 117 5.56 16.87 -8.67
N ALA A 118 4.89 16.81 -9.82
CA ALA A 118 4.84 17.92 -10.77
C ALA A 118 3.59 17.85 -11.66
N ILE A 119 3.15 19.00 -12.17
CA ILE A 119 2.03 19.12 -13.09
C ILE A 119 2.32 20.17 -14.17
N LYS A 120 1.90 19.90 -15.40
CA LYS A 120 1.88 20.84 -16.52
C LYS A 120 0.49 20.85 -17.13
N SER A 121 -0.09 22.04 -17.27
CA SER A 121 -1.38 22.27 -17.94
C SER A 121 -1.17 22.74 -19.39
N ASN A 122 -2.20 22.61 -20.22
CA ASN A 122 -2.14 22.93 -21.65
C ASN A 122 -1.03 22.16 -22.39
N ALA A 123 -0.76 20.92 -21.96
CA ALA A 123 0.21 20.07 -22.62
C ALA A 123 -0.39 19.50 -23.91
N GLN A 124 0.35 19.57 -25.02
CA GLN A 124 -0.06 18.90 -26.25
C GLN A 124 -0.11 17.38 -26.03
N PRO A 125 -1.03 16.66 -26.71
CA PRO A 125 -1.08 15.22 -26.61
C PRO A 125 0.15 14.57 -27.21
N TYR A 126 0.44 13.35 -26.76
CA TYR A 126 1.33 12.47 -27.50
C TYR A 126 0.70 12.17 -28.87
N GLN A 127 1.50 12.25 -29.93
CA GLN A 127 1.12 12.15 -31.34
C GLN A 127 1.84 11.03 -32.09
N GLY A 128 2.56 10.15 -31.38
CA GLY A 128 3.20 9.00 -32.01
C GLY A 128 2.18 8.09 -32.72
N GLN A 129 2.55 7.51 -33.85
CA GLN A 129 1.70 6.64 -34.69
C GLN A 129 2.31 5.24 -34.90
N SER A 130 3.53 5.04 -34.40
CA SER A 130 4.30 3.81 -34.52
C SER A 130 5.30 3.68 -33.36
N GLY A 131 6.06 2.60 -33.36
CA GLY A 131 7.12 2.37 -32.37
C GLY A 131 6.71 1.37 -31.30
N ASN A 132 7.67 0.58 -30.89
CA ASN A 132 7.49 -0.42 -29.86
C ASN A 132 7.53 0.24 -28.47
N ILE A 133 6.86 -0.38 -27.50
CA ILE A 133 7.06 -0.03 -26.10
C ILE A 133 8.33 -0.73 -25.61
N THR A 134 9.20 0.04 -24.95
CA THR A 134 10.37 -0.46 -24.24
C THR A 134 10.23 -0.21 -22.75
N ILE A 135 10.56 -1.22 -21.94
CA ILE A 135 10.65 -1.15 -20.48
C ILE A 135 12.11 -1.35 -20.08
N GLY A 136 12.61 -0.50 -19.20
CA GLY A 136 14.02 -0.47 -18.81
C GLY A 136 14.94 0.20 -19.83
N SER A 137 14.37 0.82 -20.87
CA SER A 137 15.11 1.66 -21.81
C SER A 137 14.19 2.68 -22.50
N SER A 138 14.78 3.76 -23.03
CA SER A 138 14.08 4.81 -23.78
C SER A 138 15.00 5.42 -24.84
N THR A 139 14.43 5.91 -25.94
CA THR A 139 15.18 6.63 -26.98
C THR A 139 15.09 8.14 -26.73
N VAL A 140 16.22 8.79 -26.50
CA VAL A 140 16.34 10.25 -26.31
C VAL A 140 17.26 10.81 -27.40
N SER A 141 16.74 11.66 -28.28
CA SER A 141 17.50 12.26 -29.40
C SER A 141 18.30 11.21 -30.21
N SER A 142 17.63 10.12 -30.59
CA SER A 142 18.21 8.96 -31.30
C SER A 142 19.27 8.15 -30.53
N THR A 143 19.50 8.47 -29.26
CA THR A 143 20.37 7.69 -28.37
C THR A 143 19.52 6.83 -27.45
N GLN A 144 19.78 5.53 -27.41
CA GLN A 144 19.14 4.64 -26.45
C GLN A 144 19.80 4.80 -25.08
N ILE A 145 19.00 5.05 -24.05
CA ILE A 145 19.42 5.06 -22.65
C ILE A 145 18.75 3.91 -21.90
N TYR A 146 19.45 3.39 -20.88
CA TYR A 146 19.08 2.15 -20.19
C TYR A 146 18.90 2.38 -18.70
N PHE A 147 18.01 1.63 -18.08
CA PHE A 147 17.82 1.64 -16.64
C PHE A 147 18.95 0.90 -15.92
N SER A 148 19.29 1.37 -14.72
CA SER A 148 20.18 0.67 -13.79
C SER A 148 19.44 0.47 -12.48
N GLY A 149 19.00 -0.76 -12.21
CA GLY A 149 18.16 -1.04 -11.05
C GLY A 149 17.14 -2.13 -11.25
N TYR A 150 16.10 -2.11 -10.41
CA TYR A 150 14.97 -3.02 -10.49
C TYR A 150 13.71 -2.27 -10.91
N ILE A 151 12.90 -2.87 -11.77
CA ILE A 151 11.53 -2.42 -12.08
C ILE A 151 10.58 -3.55 -11.72
N ASP A 152 9.47 -3.21 -11.07
CA ASP A 152 8.44 -4.17 -10.67
C ASP A 152 7.04 -3.56 -10.79
N ASN A 153 6.03 -4.41 -10.96
CA ASN A 153 4.62 -4.03 -11.12
C ASN A 153 4.41 -2.85 -12.10
N LEU A 154 5.08 -2.88 -13.26
CA LEU A 154 4.85 -1.87 -14.29
C LEU A 154 3.47 -2.07 -14.92
N LEU A 155 2.65 -1.03 -14.87
CA LEU A 155 1.32 -0.99 -15.46
C LEU A 155 1.21 0.17 -16.45
N LEU A 156 0.64 -0.12 -17.62
CA LEU A 156 0.17 0.88 -18.58
C LEU A 156 -1.35 0.74 -18.70
N THR A 157 -2.09 1.81 -18.46
CA THR A 157 -3.54 1.88 -18.66
C THR A 157 -3.90 2.96 -19.68
N THR A 158 -5.01 2.77 -20.40
CA THR A 158 -5.58 3.76 -21.33
C THR A 158 -6.52 4.74 -20.63
N GLN A 159 -6.34 4.93 -19.33
CA GLN A 159 -7.12 5.86 -18.50
C GLN A 159 -6.17 6.77 -17.72
N ALA A 160 -6.63 8.00 -17.46
CA ALA A 160 -5.96 8.87 -16.52
C ALA A 160 -6.41 8.49 -15.10
N LYS A 161 -5.53 7.85 -14.32
CA LYS A 161 -5.83 7.47 -12.94
C LYS A 161 -5.95 8.70 -12.06
N SER A 162 -6.84 8.64 -11.06
CA SER A 162 -7.00 9.72 -10.09
C SER A 162 -5.82 9.74 -9.10
N SER A 163 -5.62 10.87 -8.42
CA SER A 163 -4.61 10.96 -7.35
C SER A 163 -4.92 10.02 -6.18
N THR A 164 -6.20 9.71 -5.93
CA THR A 164 -6.60 8.75 -4.89
C THR A 164 -6.26 7.32 -5.28
N ASP A 165 -6.44 6.94 -6.54
CA ASP A 165 -6.08 5.60 -7.01
C ASP A 165 -4.56 5.41 -6.91
N LEU A 166 -3.79 6.36 -7.44
CA LEU A 166 -2.32 6.32 -7.39
C LEU A 166 -1.76 6.30 -5.97
N LEU A 167 -2.40 7.02 -5.05
CA LEU A 167 -2.05 6.94 -3.63
C LEU A 167 -2.36 5.55 -3.06
N SER A 168 -3.47 4.93 -3.45
CA SER A 168 -3.80 3.57 -3.06
C SER A 168 -2.78 2.57 -3.60
N ASP A 169 -2.43 2.61 -4.89
CA ASP A 169 -1.45 1.71 -5.50
C ASP A 169 -0.08 1.80 -4.83
N ALA A 170 0.31 3.01 -4.42
CA ALA A 170 1.58 3.24 -3.73
C ALA A 170 1.57 2.82 -2.26
N SER A 171 0.42 2.82 -1.58
CA SER A 171 0.37 2.78 -0.11
C SER A 171 -0.48 1.68 0.52
N LEU A 172 -1.36 1.03 -0.23
CA LEU A 172 -2.12 -0.13 0.23
C LEU A 172 -1.18 -1.34 0.26
N ALA A 173 -0.94 -1.88 1.46
CA ALA A 173 -0.09 -3.04 1.66
C ALA A 173 -0.86 -4.35 1.42
N ALA A 174 -2.10 -4.43 1.92
CA ALA A 174 -3.01 -5.53 1.65
C ALA A 174 -4.46 -5.09 1.86
N TYR A 175 -5.39 -5.72 1.17
CA TYR A 175 -6.83 -5.55 1.38
C TYR A 175 -7.54 -6.90 1.31
N TYR A 176 -8.26 -7.26 2.37
CA TYR A 176 -9.05 -8.48 2.44
C TYR A 176 -10.53 -8.10 2.58
N SER A 177 -11.29 -8.25 1.49
CA SER A 177 -12.75 -8.10 1.48
C SER A 177 -13.47 -9.27 2.15
N PHE A 178 -12.81 -10.43 2.26
CA PHE A 178 -13.41 -11.69 2.70
C PHE A 178 -14.55 -12.25 1.82
N ASP A 179 -14.76 -11.65 0.65
CA ASP A 179 -15.77 -12.07 -0.33
C ASP A 179 -15.41 -13.40 -1.03
N SER A 180 -16.39 -14.28 -1.18
CA SER A 180 -16.29 -15.49 -1.99
C SER A 180 -16.19 -15.16 -3.48
N PRO A 181 -15.53 -16.02 -4.29
CA PRO A 181 -14.95 -17.32 -3.94
C PRO A 181 -13.53 -17.25 -3.34
N SER A 182 -12.93 -16.07 -3.27
CA SER A 182 -11.54 -15.84 -2.89
C SER A 182 -11.42 -15.13 -1.54
N SER A 183 -12.12 -15.63 -0.52
CA SER A 183 -12.28 -14.95 0.79
C SER A 183 -10.97 -14.69 1.54
N ASN A 184 -9.86 -15.31 1.17
CA ASN A 184 -8.57 -15.06 1.82
C ASN A 184 -7.55 -14.39 0.88
N ALA A 185 -7.93 -14.07 -0.35
CA ALA A 185 -7.02 -13.44 -1.30
C ALA A 185 -6.80 -11.97 -0.95
N ASP A 186 -5.57 -11.49 -1.16
CA ASP A 186 -5.29 -10.06 -1.13
C ASP A 186 -5.86 -9.40 -2.39
N SER A 187 -6.91 -8.61 -2.20
CA SER A 187 -7.53 -7.77 -3.23
C SER A 187 -6.77 -6.46 -3.45
N GLY A 188 -5.68 -6.24 -2.72
CA GLY A 188 -4.73 -5.15 -2.90
C GLY A 188 -3.64 -5.46 -3.93
N PRO A 189 -2.63 -4.57 -4.05
CA PRO A 189 -1.66 -4.63 -5.15
C PRO A 189 -0.50 -5.62 -4.94
N ASN A 190 -0.40 -6.29 -3.78
CA ASN A 190 0.82 -7.01 -3.39
C ASN A 190 0.67 -8.53 -3.30
N GLY A 191 -0.53 -9.08 -3.50
CA GLY A 191 -0.77 -10.52 -3.52
C GLY A 191 -0.38 -11.22 -2.21
N ILE A 192 -0.53 -10.54 -1.06
CA ILE A 192 -0.25 -11.10 0.26
C ILE A 192 -1.43 -11.98 0.69
N ASP A 193 -1.65 -13.09 0.00
CA ASP A 193 -2.78 -13.97 0.30
C ASP A 193 -2.70 -14.51 1.74
N GLY A 194 -3.86 -14.54 2.38
CA GLY A 194 -4.02 -15.08 3.71
C GLY A 194 -4.45 -16.54 3.73
N SER A 195 -4.51 -17.07 4.94
CA SER A 195 -5.12 -18.36 5.26
C SER A 195 -6.00 -18.18 6.48
N ALA A 196 -7.11 -18.92 6.53
CA ALA A 196 -7.99 -18.91 7.68
C ALA A 196 -8.22 -20.33 8.18
N ILE A 197 -8.23 -20.51 9.50
CA ILE A 197 -8.50 -21.78 10.16
C ILE A 197 -9.71 -21.60 11.05
N ASN A 198 -10.64 -22.57 10.98
CA ASN A 198 -11.87 -22.57 11.77
C ASN A 198 -12.59 -21.22 11.69
N THR A 199 -12.89 -20.76 10.49
CA THR A 199 -13.70 -19.58 10.23
C THR A 199 -14.86 -19.94 9.31
N LEU A 200 -15.81 -19.01 9.18
CA LEU A 200 -16.97 -19.17 8.30
C LEU A 200 -17.21 -17.90 7.50
N SER A 201 -17.55 -18.01 6.22
CA SER A 201 -18.06 -16.89 5.44
C SER A 201 -19.51 -16.59 5.85
N VAL A 202 -19.78 -15.33 6.19
CA VAL A 202 -21.08 -14.85 6.66
C VAL A 202 -21.45 -13.57 5.93
N THR A 203 -22.67 -13.04 6.11
CA THR A 203 -22.99 -11.69 5.61
C THR A 203 -22.10 -10.64 6.29
N GLY A 204 -21.41 -9.86 5.46
CA GLY A 204 -20.50 -8.80 5.89
C GLY A 204 -21.22 -7.48 6.16
N ARG A 205 -20.43 -6.46 6.47
CA ARG A 205 -20.85 -5.07 6.39
C ARG A 205 -21.07 -4.65 4.93
N VAL A 206 -20.20 -5.12 4.05
CA VAL A 206 -20.28 -5.06 2.59
C VAL A 206 -20.28 -6.53 2.14
N ASN A 207 -21.25 -6.94 1.32
CA ASN A 207 -21.31 -8.31 0.78
C ASN A 207 -21.13 -9.42 1.86
N GLN A 208 -19.95 -10.06 1.92
CA GLN A 208 -19.61 -11.12 2.86
C GLN A 208 -18.49 -10.69 3.80
N GLY A 209 -18.42 -11.32 4.97
CA GLY A 209 -17.32 -11.16 5.93
C GLY A 209 -16.86 -12.51 6.45
N ILE A 210 -15.86 -12.48 7.32
CA ILE A 210 -15.31 -13.66 7.98
C ILE A 210 -15.73 -13.72 9.45
N TYR A 211 -16.26 -14.86 9.89
CA TYR A 211 -16.66 -15.12 11.27
C TYR A 211 -15.64 -16.00 12.00
N PHE A 212 -15.30 -15.60 13.23
CA PHE A 212 -14.40 -16.30 14.15
C PHE A 212 -15.17 -16.97 15.28
N TYR A 213 -14.93 -18.27 15.48
CA TYR A 213 -15.49 -19.06 16.58
C TYR A 213 -14.76 -18.78 17.90
N PRO A 214 -15.37 -19.05 19.07
CA PRO A 214 -14.71 -18.96 20.37
C PRO A 214 -13.71 -20.12 20.57
N SER A 215 -12.64 -20.14 19.77
CA SER A 215 -11.61 -21.19 19.80
C SER A 215 -10.22 -20.59 19.56
N ILE A 216 -9.21 -21.10 20.27
CA ILE A 216 -7.80 -20.74 20.06
C ILE A 216 -7.28 -21.11 18.67
N THR A 217 -7.99 -21.95 17.93
CA THR A 217 -7.66 -22.35 16.56
C THR A 217 -8.45 -21.58 15.50
N SER A 218 -9.31 -20.63 15.90
CA SER A 218 -10.04 -19.76 14.98
C SER A 218 -9.23 -18.48 14.72
N TYR A 219 -8.64 -18.36 13.53
CA TYR A 219 -7.85 -17.19 13.17
C TYR A 219 -7.70 -17.05 11.65
N PHE A 220 -7.33 -15.84 11.25
CA PHE A 220 -6.82 -15.53 9.92
C PHE A 220 -5.36 -15.13 10.06
N HIS A 221 -4.52 -15.59 9.14
CA HIS A 221 -3.08 -15.37 9.13
C HIS A 221 -2.63 -14.98 7.73
N ALA A 222 -1.85 -13.91 7.64
CA ALA A 222 -1.12 -13.52 6.45
C ALA A 222 0.34 -13.21 6.80
N TYR A 223 1.26 -13.48 5.87
CA TYR A 223 2.70 -13.32 6.07
C TYR A 223 3.31 -12.56 4.89
N GLY A 224 4.31 -11.72 5.19
CA GLY A 224 5.00 -10.91 4.18
C GLY A 224 4.97 -9.42 4.49
N PHE A 225 4.43 -9.02 5.65
CA PHE A 225 4.32 -7.60 5.99
C PHE A 225 5.65 -7.02 6.45
N TYR A 226 6.25 -6.20 5.59
CA TYR A 226 7.50 -5.53 5.90
C TYR A 226 7.32 -4.27 6.78
N GLN A 227 6.11 -3.67 6.76
CA GLN A 227 5.88 -2.26 7.15
C GLN A 227 4.95 -2.07 8.36
N ILE A 228 4.48 -3.15 8.97
CA ILE A 228 3.68 -3.11 10.20
C ILE A 228 4.61 -3.30 11.42
N PRO A 229 4.14 -3.09 12.67
CA PRO A 229 4.93 -3.36 13.86
C PRO A 229 5.53 -4.76 13.86
N ASP A 230 6.71 -4.89 14.43
CA ASP A 230 7.54 -6.11 14.36
C ASP A 230 7.93 -6.51 12.93
N GLY A 231 7.74 -5.61 11.95
CA GLY A 231 8.30 -5.72 10.62
C GLY A 231 9.78 -5.29 10.57
N VAL A 232 10.24 -4.79 9.43
CA VAL A 232 11.66 -4.56 9.19
C VAL A 232 12.12 -3.14 9.54
N ILE A 233 11.27 -2.13 9.31
CA ILE A 233 11.65 -0.72 9.47
C ILE A 233 11.17 -0.13 10.78
N THR A 234 12.11 0.40 11.57
CA THR A 234 11.83 1.16 12.80
C THR A 234 11.06 2.43 12.49
N ASN A 235 10.06 2.74 13.33
CA ASN A 235 9.19 3.91 13.20
C ASN A 235 8.45 4.01 11.85
N LYS A 236 8.29 2.89 11.13
CA LYS A 236 7.51 2.89 9.89
C LYS A 236 6.05 3.19 10.21
N GLN A 237 5.52 4.19 9.52
CA GLN A 237 4.10 4.53 9.57
C GLN A 237 3.27 3.39 8.96
N PHE A 238 2.09 3.15 9.52
CA PHE A 238 1.13 2.17 9.02
C PHE A 238 -0.28 2.54 9.47
N SER A 239 -1.28 1.91 8.87
CA SER A 239 -2.67 1.97 9.36
C SER A 239 -3.38 0.65 9.14
N PHE A 240 -4.28 0.32 10.06
CA PHE A 240 -5.30 -0.72 9.90
C PHE A 240 -6.67 -0.06 9.88
N ALA A 241 -7.56 -0.52 9.01
CA ALA A 241 -8.98 -0.18 9.04
C ALA A 241 -9.79 -1.45 8.79
N LEU A 242 -10.85 -1.65 9.56
CA LEU A 242 -11.71 -2.82 9.47
C LEU A 242 -13.08 -2.56 10.09
N TRP A 243 -14.07 -3.31 9.63
CA TRP A 243 -15.35 -3.43 10.30
C TRP A 243 -15.35 -4.64 11.24
N ILE A 244 -15.83 -4.46 12.47
CA ILE A 244 -15.99 -5.52 13.46
C ILE A 244 -17.45 -5.64 13.86
N ASN A 245 -17.91 -6.88 14.07
CA ASN A 245 -19.21 -7.18 14.64
C ASN A 245 -19.05 -8.31 15.69
N PRO A 246 -18.72 -7.93 16.94
CA PRO A 246 -18.34 -8.90 17.95
C PRO A 246 -19.55 -9.63 18.52
N SER A 247 -19.47 -10.95 18.65
CA SER A 247 -20.48 -11.74 19.37
C SER A 247 -20.13 -11.91 20.85
N SER A 248 -19.00 -11.37 21.30
CA SER A 248 -18.59 -11.28 22.70
C SER A 248 -17.73 -10.04 22.89
N THR A 249 -17.87 -9.36 24.02
CA THR A 249 -17.07 -8.19 24.39
C THR A 249 -16.09 -8.48 25.53
N SER A 250 -15.84 -9.76 25.83
CA SER A 250 -14.82 -10.18 26.80
C SER A 250 -13.42 -9.74 26.37
N SER A 251 -12.46 -9.73 27.30
CA SER A 251 -11.09 -9.28 27.00
C SER A 251 -10.40 -10.18 25.96
N SER A 252 -10.41 -9.76 24.68
CA SER A 252 -9.94 -10.54 23.55
C SER A 252 -9.03 -9.78 22.59
N THR A 253 -8.25 -10.48 21.78
CA THR A 253 -7.36 -9.90 20.77
C THR A 253 -7.98 -9.91 19.38
N ILE A 254 -7.93 -8.77 18.68
CA ILE A 254 -8.41 -8.64 17.29
C ILE A 254 -7.23 -8.68 16.33
N ILE A 255 -6.20 -7.86 16.54
CA ILE A 255 -5.03 -7.77 15.66
C ILE A 255 -3.76 -8.02 16.49
N GLN A 256 -2.97 -9.00 16.07
CA GLN A 256 -1.63 -9.25 16.59
C GLN A 256 -0.61 -9.32 15.45
N THR A 257 0.58 -8.79 15.72
CA THR A 257 1.75 -8.90 14.83
C THR A 257 2.84 -9.70 15.50
N PHE A 258 3.61 -10.45 14.70
CA PHE A 258 4.76 -11.22 15.18
C PHE A 258 5.95 -11.07 14.23
N SER A 259 7.16 -11.02 14.76
CA SER A 259 8.39 -11.01 13.95
C SER A 259 8.72 -12.36 13.30
N THR A 260 8.26 -13.45 13.91
CA THR A 260 8.28 -14.82 13.40
C THR A 260 6.99 -15.50 13.86
N THR A 261 6.60 -16.65 13.29
CA THR A 261 5.34 -17.32 13.61
C THR A 261 5.08 -17.50 15.12
N TYR A 262 6.13 -17.58 15.94
CA TYR A 262 6.04 -17.72 17.40
C TYR A 262 7.04 -16.81 18.16
N GLY A 263 7.41 -15.67 17.57
CA GLY A 263 8.46 -14.77 18.06
C GLY A 263 7.98 -13.62 18.95
N LEU A 264 8.76 -12.53 18.94
CA LEU A 264 8.36 -11.26 19.55
C LEU A 264 7.06 -10.78 18.90
N CYS A 265 6.09 -10.41 19.72
CA CYS A 265 4.76 -10.09 19.25
C CYS A 265 4.17 -8.87 19.93
N LYS A 266 3.32 -8.17 19.20
CA LYS A 266 2.61 -6.98 19.67
C LYS A 266 1.11 -7.16 19.43
N THR A 267 0.31 -6.84 20.45
CA THR A 267 -1.14 -6.73 20.25
C THR A 267 -1.43 -5.31 19.83
N LEU A 268 -2.06 -5.13 18.67
CA LEU A 268 -2.37 -3.80 18.14
C LEU A 268 -3.79 -3.38 18.46
N LEU A 269 -4.73 -4.32 18.45
CA LEU A 269 -6.14 -4.03 18.70
C LEU A 269 -6.80 -5.20 19.43
N GLY A 270 -7.66 -4.89 20.38
CA GLY A 270 -8.43 -5.88 21.13
C GLY A 270 -9.56 -5.24 21.93
N PHE A 271 -10.21 -6.05 22.77
CA PHE A 271 -11.15 -5.58 23.78
C PHE A 271 -10.55 -5.72 25.17
N TYR A 272 -10.77 -4.70 26.00
CA TYR A 272 -10.44 -4.73 27.42
C TYR A 272 -11.73 -4.60 28.23
N SER A 273 -11.94 -5.52 29.18
CA SER A 273 -13.16 -5.62 29.99
C SER A 273 -12.90 -5.81 31.49
N TYR A 274 -11.65 -5.75 31.94
CA TYR A 274 -11.33 -6.02 33.34
C TYR A 274 -11.85 -4.88 34.23
N GLY A 275 -12.73 -5.22 35.18
CA GLY A 275 -13.31 -4.25 36.11
C GLY A 275 -14.38 -3.32 35.50
N THR A 276 -14.86 -3.62 34.29
CA THR A 276 -15.90 -2.83 33.60
C THR A 276 -17.14 -3.68 33.33
N SER A 277 -18.28 -3.04 33.05
CA SER A 277 -19.54 -3.71 32.69
C SER A 277 -19.65 -4.11 31.22
N GLY A 278 -18.57 -3.95 30.43
CA GLY A 278 -18.54 -4.22 28.99
C GLY A 278 -17.16 -4.01 28.38
N GLY A 279 -16.93 -4.58 27.20
CA GLY A 279 -15.65 -4.45 26.50
C GLY A 279 -15.46 -3.08 25.87
N GLN A 280 -14.29 -2.48 26.08
CA GLN A 280 -13.84 -1.28 25.39
C GLN A 280 -12.83 -1.63 24.32
N ILE A 281 -12.78 -0.88 23.22
CA ILE A 281 -11.65 -0.99 22.28
C ILE A 281 -10.38 -0.66 23.05
N PHE A 282 -9.35 -1.49 22.90
CA PHE A 282 -8.03 -1.21 23.43
C PHE A 282 -7.02 -1.27 22.30
N ALA A 283 -6.30 -0.17 22.09
CA ALA A 283 -5.28 -0.06 21.07
C ALA A 283 -3.89 -0.11 21.67
N VAL A 284 -3.11 -1.07 21.17
CA VAL A 284 -1.69 -1.30 21.41
C VAL A 284 -1.30 -1.69 22.83
N CYS A 285 -0.74 -2.88 22.95
CA CYS A 285 0.00 -3.32 24.12
C CYS A 285 1.26 -4.09 23.72
N ASN A 286 2.33 -3.87 24.47
CA ASN A 286 3.60 -4.56 24.34
C ASN A 286 4.13 -4.95 25.72
N GLY A 287 4.09 -6.24 26.06
CA GLY A 287 4.63 -6.75 27.33
C GLY A 287 3.72 -6.49 28.54
N ALA A 288 4.33 -6.15 29.68
CA ALA A 288 3.65 -6.03 30.98
C ALA A 288 3.08 -4.63 31.29
N SER A 289 3.26 -3.66 30.40
CA SER A 289 2.73 -2.31 30.57
C SER A 289 1.90 -1.90 29.35
N PRO A 290 0.57 -1.71 29.50
CA PRO A 290 -0.25 -1.19 28.43
C PRO A 290 0.19 0.24 28.10
N LEU A 291 0.89 0.43 26.97
CA LEU A 291 1.19 1.74 26.38
C LEU A 291 -0.02 2.34 25.61
N GLY A 292 -1.20 1.79 25.85
CA GLY A 292 -2.32 1.83 24.90
C GLY A 292 -3.38 2.88 25.16
N LEU A 293 -4.17 3.12 24.12
CA LEU A 293 -5.38 3.94 24.19
C LEU A 293 -6.57 3.06 24.57
N THR A 294 -7.29 3.44 25.62
CA THR A 294 -8.58 2.84 25.96
C THR A 294 -9.69 3.63 25.30
N GLY A 295 -10.31 2.99 24.31
CA GLY A 295 -11.40 3.47 23.48
C GLY A 295 -12.77 3.46 24.15
N PRO A 296 -13.84 3.71 23.36
CA PRO A 296 -15.20 3.62 23.84
C PRO A 296 -15.63 2.16 24.08
N PHE A 297 -16.72 1.99 24.83
CA PHE A 297 -17.41 0.71 24.93
C PHE A 297 -17.96 0.27 23.58
N ILE A 298 -17.96 -1.04 23.34
CA ILE A 298 -18.49 -1.66 22.14
C ILE A 298 -19.76 -2.42 22.44
N THR A 299 -20.71 -2.34 21.52
CA THR A 299 -21.96 -3.08 21.58
C THR A 299 -21.81 -4.39 20.82
N GLN A 300 -22.21 -5.49 21.47
CA GLN A 300 -22.25 -6.80 20.85
C GLN A 300 -23.23 -6.81 19.65
N ASN A 301 -22.95 -7.65 18.66
CA ASN A 301 -23.78 -7.88 17.48
C ASN A 301 -24.07 -6.61 16.65
N THR A 302 -23.17 -5.62 16.73
CA THR A 302 -23.29 -4.34 16.01
C THR A 302 -22.02 -4.07 15.22
N TRP A 303 -22.18 -3.81 13.91
CA TRP A 303 -21.07 -3.40 13.06
C TRP A 303 -20.50 -2.05 13.52
N THR A 304 -19.22 -2.04 13.84
CA THR A 304 -18.45 -0.84 14.22
C THR A 304 -17.20 -0.78 13.36
N HIS A 305 -16.95 0.36 12.72
CA HIS A 305 -15.70 0.57 12.00
C HIS A 305 -14.62 1.02 12.99
N VAL A 306 -13.46 0.39 12.93
CA VAL A 306 -12.31 0.73 13.79
C VAL A 306 -11.09 0.94 12.92
N SER A 307 -10.35 2.02 13.18
CA SER A 307 -9.05 2.23 12.55
C SER A 307 -7.99 2.57 13.56
N LEU A 308 -6.81 2.00 13.36
CA LEU A 308 -5.61 2.27 14.12
C LEU A 308 -4.54 2.77 13.16
N THR A 309 -4.13 4.02 13.31
CA THR A 309 -3.01 4.58 12.54
C THR A 309 -1.79 4.75 13.43
N TYR A 310 -0.61 4.79 12.83
CA TYR A 310 0.63 5.08 13.53
C TYR A 310 1.55 5.97 12.70
N SER A 311 2.09 6.99 13.34
CA SER A 311 3.31 7.68 12.90
C SER A 311 4.19 8.04 14.08
N LEU A 312 5.47 8.34 13.83
CA LEU A 312 6.39 8.71 14.91
C LEU A 312 5.92 9.97 15.65
N SER A 313 5.38 10.96 14.94
CA SER A 313 4.93 12.23 15.52
C SER A 313 3.62 12.09 16.30
N ASN A 314 2.67 11.32 15.78
CA ASN A 314 1.34 11.19 16.36
C ASN A 314 1.20 9.94 17.27
N GLY A 315 2.22 9.08 17.29
CA GLY A 315 2.13 7.75 17.88
C GLY A 315 0.96 6.96 17.33
N TYR A 316 0.31 6.17 18.18
CA TYR A 316 -0.89 5.42 17.82
C TYR A 316 -2.12 6.33 17.90
N THR A 317 -2.94 6.31 16.87
CA THR A 317 -4.19 7.08 16.82
C THR A 317 -5.36 6.16 16.52
N LEU A 318 -6.38 6.21 17.38
CA LEU A 318 -7.59 5.39 17.30
C LEU A 318 -8.73 6.22 16.70
N TYR A 319 -9.44 5.62 15.76
CA TYR A 319 -10.67 6.14 15.17
C TYR A 319 -11.78 5.09 15.31
N VAL A 320 -13.00 5.55 15.59
CA VAL A 320 -14.19 4.70 15.72
C VAL A 320 -15.33 5.30 14.90
N ASN A 321 -15.96 4.49 14.05
CA ASN A 321 -17.02 4.90 13.12
C ASN A 321 -16.64 6.13 12.29
N GLY A 322 -15.37 6.17 11.86
CA GLY A 322 -14.86 7.24 11.02
C GLY A 322 -14.49 8.51 11.78
N VAL A 323 -14.56 8.54 13.11
CA VAL A 323 -14.28 9.73 13.93
C VAL A 323 -13.04 9.51 14.80
N LEU A 324 -12.15 10.49 14.87
CA LEU A 324 -10.99 10.49 15.76
C LEU A 324 -11.44 10.33 17.21
N PHE A 325 -10.94 9.29 17.87
CA PHE A 325 -11.15 9.07 19.30
C PHE A 325 -10.01 9.69 20.13
N GLY A 326 -8.77 9.37 19.79
CA GLY A 326 -7.61 9.85 20.55
C GLY A 326 -6.29 9.35 20.01
N SER A 327 -5.20 9.93 20.51
CA SER A 327 -3.82 9.62 20.12
C SER A 327 -2.93 9.55 21.36
N THR A 328 -1.90 8.70 21.32
CA THR A 328 -0.88 8.62 22.38
C THR A 328 0.09 9.80 22.37
N GLY A 329 0.13 10.59 21.29
CA GLY A 329 1.24 11.50 20.99
C GLY A 329 2.50 10.72 20.61
N TYR A 330 3.63 11.41 20.51
CA TYR A 330 4.92 10.85 20.08
C TYR A 330 5.24 9.52 20.78
N VAL A 331 5.39 8.45 19.99
CA VAL A 331 5.80 7.13 20.46
C VAL A 331 6.75 6.53 19.45
N ALA A 332 7.89 6.05 19.91
CA ALA A 332 8.82 5.28 19.08
C ALA A 332 8.39 3.82 19.03
N SER A 333 8.49 3.21 17.85
CA SER A 333 8.29 1.78 17.64
C SER A 333 9.54 1.17 17.02
N VAL A 334 10.11 0.18 17.71
CA VAL A 334 11.24 -0.60 17.19
C VAL A 334 10.76 -1.64 16.18
N SER A 335 11.62 -1.93 15.20
CA SER A 335 11.42 -3.06 14.29
C SER A 335 12.11 -4.33 14.78
N SER A 336 11.70 -5.46 14.23
CA SER A 336 12.36 -6.75 14.46
C SER A 336 13.46 -7.03 13.42
N GLY A 337 13.42 -6.33 12.27
CA GLY A 337 14.31 -6.58 11.14
C GLY A 337 13.84 -7.72 10.23
N THR A 338 12.73 -8.38 10.54
CA THR A 338 12.15 -9.48 9.73
C THR A 338 10.76 -9.13 9.21
N LEU A 339 10.27 -9.90 8.23
CA LEU A 339 8.88 -9.77 7.77
C LEU A 339 7.93 -10.19 8.89
N ALA A 340 6.89 -9.39 9.09
CA ALA A 340 5.89 -9.65 10.11
C ALA A 340 4.81 -10.61 9.63
N HIS A 341 4.34 -11.42 10.57
CA HIS A 341 3.09 -12.16 10.49
C HIS A 341 1.96 -11.27 11.02
N LEU A 342 0.85 -11.20 10.30
CA LEU A 342 -0.39 -10.58 10.74
C LEU A 342 -1.37 -11.68 11.12
N PHE A 343 -1.83 -11.66 12.37
CA PHE A 343 -2.91 -12.52 12.82
C PHE A 343 -4.15 -11.70 13.19
N ILE A 344 -5.28 -12.18 12.73
CA ILE A 344 -6.60 -11.64 13.05
C ILE A 344 -7.40 -12.68 13.84
N GLY A 345 -7.94 -12.24 14.96
CA GLY A 345 -8.70 -13.05 15.90
C GLY A 345 -7.90 -14.07 16.71
N TYR A 346 -6.59 -14.18 16.50
CA TYR A 346 -5.71 -15.05 17.28
C TYR A 346 -5.34 -14.45 18.63
N TYR A 347 -5.19 -15.30 19.65
CA TYR A 347 -4.68 -14.93 20.96
C TYR A 347 -3.35 -15.62 21.25
N SER A 348 -2.31 -14.80 21.43
CA SER A 348 -1.11 -15.10 22.18
C SER A 348 -0.92 -14.09 23.31
N ALA A 349 -0.22 -14.49 24.37
CA ALA A 349 0.04 -13.67 25.55
C ALA A 349 1.10 -12.57 25.30
N CYS A 350 0.98 -11.82 24.21
CA CYS A 350 1.84 -10.68 23.83
C CYS A 350 1.67 -9.48 24.76
N CYS A 351 0.55 -9.44 25.48
CA CYS A 351 0.20 -8.41 26.45
C CYS A 351 -0.27 -9.08 27.74
N LEU A 352 0.61 -9.13 28.73
CA LEU A 352 0.38 -9.90 29.95
C LEU A 352 -0.76 -9.27 30.77
N GLY A 353 -1.74 -10.10 31.16
CA GLY A 353 -2.82 -9.70 32.08
C GLY A 353 -3.91 -8.78 31.49
N THR A 354 -3.86 -8.44 30.20
CA THR A 354 -4.85 -7.54 29.57
C THR A 354 -5.89 -8.30 28.74
N PHE A 355 -5.43 -9.26 27.92
CA PHE A 355 -6.28 -10.10 27.09
C PHE A 355 -6.21 -11.55 27.54
N SER A 356 -7.29 -12.31 27.34
CA SER A 356 -7.35 -13.71 27.76
C SER A 356 -8.00 -14.62 26.72
N TYR A 357 -8.59 -14.06 25.67
CA TYR A 357 -9.38 -14.78 24.70
C TYR A 357 -9.05 -14.38 23.26
N ASN A 358 -9.30 -15.29 22.33
CA ASN A 358 -9.36 -14.99 20.91
C ASN A 358 -10.60 -14.12 20.60
N TYR A 359 -10.57 -13.36 19.51
CA TYR A 359 -11.76 -12.62 19.07
C TYR A 359 -12.87 -13.61 18.70
N GLN A 360 -14.11 -13.20 18.96
CA GLN A 360 -15.31 -13.93 18.59
C GLN A 360 -16.30 -12.97 17.94
N GLY A 361 -16.71 -13.29 16.72
CA GLY A 361 -17.60 -12.44 15.92
C GLY A 361 -17.14 -12.32 14.48
N SER A 362 -17.78 -11.42 13.74
CA SER A 362 -17.45 -11.17 12.35
C SER A 362 -16.47 -10.01 12.19
N ILE A 363 -15.63 -10.09 11.17
CA ILE A 363 -14.81 -8.99 10.66
C ILE A 363 -15.07 -8.89 9.16
N ASP A 364 -14.98 -7.67 8.65
CA ASP A 364 -15.13 -7.39 7.24
C ASP A 364 -14.20 -6.24 6.82
N GLU A 365 -13.88 -6.16 5.53
CA GLU A 365 -13.19 -5.01 4.91
C GLU A 365 -11.87 -4.66 5.61
N LEU A 366 -10.94 -5.62 5.72
CA LEU A 366 -9.64 -5.40 6.37
C LEU A 366 -8.64 -4.74 5.42
N TYR A 367 -8.32 -3.48 5.68
CA TYR A 367 -7.28 -2.74 4.99
C TYR A 367 -6.01 -2.63 5.84
N VAL A 368 -4.86 -2.82 5.20
CA VAL A 368 -3.53 -2.59 5.77
C VAL A 368 -2.79 -1.59 4.90
N TYR A 369 -2.46 -0.42 5.45
CA TYR A 369 -1.73 0.64 4.77
C TYR A 369 -0.32 0.79 5.33
N ASN A 370 0.61 1.22 4.48
CA ASN A 370 2.00 1.49 4.85
C ASN A 370 2.30 2.96 5.18
N ARG A 371 1.25 3.70 5.52
CA ARG A 371 1.29 5.10 5.91
C ARG A 371 0.24 5.36 6.97
N GLU A 372 0.37 6.50 7.62
CA GLU A 372 -0.71 7.04 8.42
C GLU A 372 -1.85 7.52 7.50
N LEU A 373 -3.07 7.06 7.76
CA LEU A 373 -4.27 7.59 7.15
C LEU A 373 -4.67 8.91 7.82
N SER A 374 -5.16 9.84 7.02
CA SER A 374 -5.81 11.06 7.51
C SER A 374 -7.24 10.78 7.99
N GLN A 375 -7.76 11.66 8.84
CA GLN A 375 -9.16 11.66 9.28
C GLN A 375 -10.16 11.57 8.11
N SER A 376 -9.91 12.28 7.00
CA SER A 376 -10.79 12.24 5.83
C SER A 376 -10.77 10.89 5.11
N GLU A 377 -9.65 10.18 5.12
CA GLU A 377 -9.55 8.86 4.50
C GLU A 377 -10.22 7.81 5.36
N VAL A 378 -10.01 7.86 6.68
CA VAL A 378 -10.69 6.99 7.64
C VAL A 378 -12.21 7.17 7.59
N ALA A 379 -12.69 8.40 7.44
CA ALA A 379 -14.12 8.68 7.31
C ALA A 379 -14.72 8.06 6.03
N LYS A 380 -13.98 7.98 4.92
CA LYS A 380 -14.45 7.31 3.70
C LYS A 380 -14.58 5.80 3.91
N LEU A 381 -13.58 5.16 4.53
CA LEU A 381 -13.61 3.71 4.82
C LEU A 381 -14.73 3.31 5.80
N ALA A 382 -15.10 4.23 6.70
CA ALA A 382 -16.21 4.05 7.63
C ALA A 382 -17.60 4.22 7.00
N ASN A 383 -17.68 4.60 5.73
CA ASN A 383 -18.94 4.78 4.99
C ASN A 383 -18.84 4.11 3.60
N PRO A 384 -18.67 2.77 3.57
CA PRO A 384 -18.54 2.01 2.33
C PRO A 384 -19.84 1.91 1.53
#